data_AF-A0A6P0XU90-F1
#
_entry.id   AF-A0A6P0XU90-F1
#
_cell.length_a   1.000
_cell.length_b   1.000
_cell.length_c   1.000
_cell.angle_alpha   90.00
_cell.angle_beta   90.00
_cell.angle_gamma   90.00
#
_symmetry.space_group_name_H-M   'P 1'
#
loop_
_entity.id
_entity.type
_entity.pdbx_description
1 polymer ?
#
loop_
_entity_poly.entity_id
_entity_poly.type
_entity_poly.pdbx_seq_one_letter_code
_entity_poly.pdbx_strand_id
1 'polypeptide(L)'
;MRTLNYKTVRYEGHQYLMKFLTQELGLSDRHELLQEILENSIPITKQDVVVIFCFVTGWKNGYLQQISDVRKIDPLNLYGETWSSIQL
;
A
#
# COMPACT_ATOMS: atom_id res chain seq x y z
N MET A 1 6.07 10.07 21.35
CA MET A 1 5.55 10.36 20.01
C MET A 1 4.92 9.09 19.46
N ARG A 2 3.66 9.12 19.00
CA ARG A 2 3.02 8.00 18.32
C ARG A 2 2.99 8.33 16.84
N THR A 3 3.82 7.66 16.04
CA THR A 3 3.95 7.92 14.61
C THR A 3 3.32 6.77 13.83
N LEU A 4 2.39 7.08 12.93
CA LEU A 4 1.82 6.12 11.99
C LEU A 4 2.14 6.62 10.58
N ASN A 5 2.74 5.76 9.76
CA ASN A 5 3.00 6.03 8.35
C ASN A 5 2.21 5.04 7.51
N TYR A 6 1.38 5.55 6.62
CA TYR A 6 0.75 4.75 5.57
C TYR A 6 1.46 5.05 4.25
N LYS A 7 2.00 4.01 3.61
CA LYS A 7 2.74 4.14 2.35
C LYS A 7 2.34 3.01 1.41
N THR A 8 2.25 3.31 0.12
CA THR A 8 2.10 2.30 -0.94
C THR A 8 3.47 1.85 -1.40
N VAL A 9 3.71 0.54 -1.45
CA VAL A 9 4.89 -0.03 -2.09
C VAL A 9 4.52 -0.42 -3.52
N ARG A 10 5.39 -0.11 -4.47
CA ARG A 10 5.23 -0.40 -5.90
C ARG A 10 6.56 -0.87 -6.47
N TYR A 11 6.51 -1.57 -7.60
CA TYR A 11 7.72 -1.98 -8.32
C TYR A 11 8.53 -0.78 -8.80
N GLU A 12 9.82 -0.99 -8.99
CA GLU A 12 10.72 0.01 -9.55
C GLU A 12 10.18 0.53 -10.90
N GLY A 13 10.35 1.83 -11.14
CA GLY A 13 9.81 2.49 -12.34
C GLY A 13 8.33 2.86 -12.27
N HIS A 14 7.51 2.21 -11.44
CA HIS A 14 6.07 2.53 -11.34
C HIS A 14 5.83 4.00 -10.99
N GLN A 15 6.58 4.55 -10.02
CA GLN A 15 6.44 5.95 -9.63
C GLN A 15 6.81 6.91 -10.77
N TYR A 16 7.84 6.59 -11.55
CA TYR A 16 8.23 7.37 -12.72
C TYR A 16 7.13 7.38 -13.78
N LEU A 17 6.58 6.20 -14.13
CA LEU A 17 5.50 6.09 -15.11
C LEU A 17 4.24 6.83 -14.66
N MET A 18 3.85 6.69 -13.39
CA MET A 18 2.71 7.44 -12.85
C MET A 18 2.94 8.94 -12.89
N LYS A 19 4.16 9.40 -12.59
CA LYS A 19 4.52 10.82 -12.66
C LYS A 19 4.46 11.34 -14.10
N PHE A 20 4.98 10.57 -15.05
CA PHE A 20 4.91 10.90 -16.47
C PHE A 20 3.46 11.07 -16.94
N LEU A 21 2.60 10.10 -16.65
CA LEU A 21 1.18 10.15 -17.01
C LEU A 21 0.46 11.34 -16.36
N THR A 22 0.63 11.53 -15.05
CA THR A 22 -0.15 12.52 -14.29
C THR A 22 0.36 13.95 -14.46
N GLN A 23 1.68 14.16 -14.55
CA GLN A 23 2.30 15.48 -14.57
C GLN A 23 2.75 15.88 -15.97
N GLU A 24 3.58 15.07 -16.63
CA GLU A 24 4.18 15.45 -17.92
C GLU A 24 3.16 15.42 -19.07
N LEU A 25 2.26 14.44 -19.06
CA LEU A 25 1.12 14.39 -19.97
C LEU A 25 -0.12 15.15 -19.46
N GLY A 26 -0.06 15.72 -18.25
CA GLY A 26 -1.15 16.51 -17.67
C GLY A 26 -2.46 15.74 -17.48
N LEU A 27 -2.42 14.40 -17.38
CA LEU A 27 -3.65 13.61 -17.23
C LEU A 27 -4.26 13.71 -15.82
N SER A 28 -3.58 14.37 -14.89
CA SER A 28 -4.14 14.69 -13.58
C SER A 28 -5.42 15.52 -13.68
N ASP A 29 -5.53 16.44 -14.64
CA ASP A 29 -6.75 17.23 -14.86
C ASP A 29 -7.81 16.47 -15.68
N ARG A 30 -7.48 15.28 -16.18
CA ARG A 30 -8.33 14.44 -17.06
C ARG A 30 -8.53 13.06 -16.46
N HIS A 31 -9.06 13.03 -15.24
CA HIS A 31 -9.25 11.81 -14.46
C HIS A 31 -9.99 10.69 -15.22
N GLU A 32 -11.05 11.02 -15.96
CA GLU A 32 -11.83 10.03 -16.72
C GLU A 32 -10.98 9.34 -17.80
N LEU A 33 -10.21 10.11 -18.56
CA LEU A 33 -9.33 9.55 -19.59
C LEU A 33 -8.20 8.71 -18.98
N LEU A 34 -7.61 9.18 -17.87
CA LEU A 34 -6.59 8.40 -17.16
C LEU A 34 -7.17 7.08 -16.64
N GLN A 35 -8.38 7.11 -16.09
CA GLN A 35 -9.09 5.93 -15.62
C GLN A 35 -9.37 4.96 -16.78
N GLU A 36 -9.91 5.45 -17.90
CA GLU A 36 -10.18 4.63 -19.08
C GLU A 36 -8.90 3.94 -19.59
N ILE A 37 -7.78 4.66 -19.69
CA ILE A 37 -6.51 4.09 -20.11
C ILE A 37 -6.08 2.97 -19.13
N LEU A 38 -6.10 3.24 -17.82
CA LEU A 38 -5.60 2.29 -16.82
C LEU A 38 -6.52 1.08 -16.67
N GLU A 39 -7.84 1.24 -16.68
CA GLU A 39 -8.80 0.14 -16.58
C GLU A 39 -8.75 -0.79 -17.79
N ASN A 40 -8.55 -0.23 -18.99
CA ASN A 40 -8.38 -1.03 -20.20
C ASN A 40 -6.99 -1.70 -20.29
N SER A 41 -5.96 -1.11 -19.67
CA SER A 41 -4.58 -1.58 -19.80
C SER A 41 -4.12 -2.48 -18.65
N ILE A 42 -4.74 -2.38 -17.48
CA ILE A 42 -4.30 -3.04 -16.24
C ILE A 42 -5.46 -3.88 -15.66
N PRO A 43 -5.32 -5.21 -15.58
CA PRO A 43 -6.31 -6.06 -14.94
C PRO A 43 -6.49 -5.72 -13.45
N ILE A 44 -7.74 -5.65 -13.00
CA ILE A 44 -8.08 -5.51 -11.58
C ILE A 44 -7.72 -6.81 -10.85
N THR A 45 -7.08 -6.71 -9.69
CA THR A 45 -6.80 -7.85 -8.82
C THR A 45 -7.15 -7.56 -7.36
N LYS A 46 -7.68 -8.56 -6.66
CA LYS A 46 -7.92 -8.54 -5.21
C LYS A 46 -6.73 -9.11 -4.41
N GLN A 47 -5.58 -9.29 -5.06
CA GLN A 47 -4.39 -9.91 -4.48
C GLN A 47 -3.41 -8.88 -3.89
N ASP A 48 -3.92 -7.90 -3.15
CA ASP A 48 -3.07 -6.94 -2.43
C ASP A 48 -2.49 -7.55 -1.16
N VAL A 49 -1.37 -7.02 -0.68
CA VAL A 49 -0.72 -7.42 0.57
C VAL A 49 -0.54 -6.20 1.45
N VAL A 50 -0.93 -6.29 2.72
CA VAL A 50 -0.72 -5.24 3.72
C VAL A 50 0.39 -5.67 4.67
N VAL A 51 1.42 -4.82 4.82
CA VAL A 51 2.50 -5.04 5.78
C VAL A 51 2.41 -4.00 6.89
N ILE A 52 2.29 -4.46 8.13
CA ILE A 52 2.25 -3.63 9.33
C ILE A 52 3.55 -3.82 10.09
N PHE A 53 4.27 -2.71 10.30
CA PHE A 53 5.45 -2.66 11.16
C PHE A 53 5.15 -1.79 12.37
N CYS A 54 5.11 -2.39 13.56
CA CYS A 54 4.91 -1.68 14.82
C CYS A 54 6.17 -1.82 15.66
N PHE A 55 6.65 -0.73 16.26
CA PHE A 55 7.74 -0.81 17.23
C PHE A 55 7.49 0.14 18.38
N VAL A 56 7.98 -0.25 19.55
CA VAL A 56 7.95 0.55 20.77
C VAL A 56 9.36 0.60 21.35
N THR A 57 9.78 1.79 21.77
CA THR A 57 11.05 1.99 22.46
C THR A 57 10.77 2.54 23.85
N GLY A 58 11.43 1.99 24.87
CA GLY A 58 11.26 2.41 26.25
C GLY A 58 12.30 1.79 27.18
N TRP A 59 12.29 2.22 28.44
CA TRP A 59 13.16 1.65 29.46
C TRP A 59 12.53 0.41 30.06
N LYS A 60 13.28 -0.69 30.11
CA LYS A 60 12.89 -1.92 30.80
C LYS A 60 14.08 -2.40 31.64
N ASN A 61 13.87 -2.58 32.94
CA ASN A 61 14.90 -3.01 33.89
C ASN A 61 16.19 -2.17 33.84
N GLY A 62 16.07 -0.85 33.63
CA GLY A 62 17.24 0.04 33.56
C GLY A 62 17.97 0.07 32.22
N TYR A 63 17.46 -0.61 31.19
CA TYR A 63 18.02 -0.57 29.83
C TYR A 63 17.03 0.06 28.87
N LEU A 64 17.51 0.90 27.96
CA LEU A 64 16.73 1.37 26.82
C LEU A 64 16.58 0.20 25.83
N GLN A 65 15.35 -0.23 25.59
CA GLN A 65 15.01 -1.37 24.74
C GLN A 65 13.99 -0.99 23.67
N GLN A 66 14.10 -1.64 22.50
CA GLN A 66 13.10 -1.57 21.44
C GLN A 66 12.52 -2.96 21.19
N ILE A 67 11.20 -3.04 21.03
CA ILE A 67 10.48 -4.25 20.64
C ILE A 67 9.71 -3.94 19.37
N SER A 68 9.76 -4.84 18.38
CA SER A 68 9.03 -4.71 17.12
C SER A 68 8.14 -5.91 16.85
N ASP A 69 7.00 -5.65 16.20
CA ASP A 69 6.06 -6.63 15.67
C ASP A 69 5.87 -6.37 14.17
N VAL A 70 5.90 -7.45 13.38
CA VAL A 70 5.72 -7.39 11.93
C VAL A 70 4.61 -8.33 11.52
N ARG A 71 3.60 -7.79 10.84
CA ARG A 71 2.47 -8.57 10.32
C ARG A 71 2.36 -8.40 8.82
N LYS A 72 2.28 -9.52 8.11
CA LYS A 72 1.90 -9.59 6.70
C LYS A 72 0.48 -10.11 6.64
N ILE A 73 -0.41 -9.32 6.08
CA ILE A 73 -1.80 -9.68 5.85
C ILE A 73 -1.92 -9.98 4.36
N ASP A 74 -2.31 -11.22 4.06
CA ASP A 74 -2.60 -11.70 2.71
C ASP A 74 -4.14 -11.75 2.51
N PRO A 75 -4.63 -11.71 1.27
CA PRO A 75 -6.06 -11.82 0.97
C PRO A 75 -6.64 -13.14 1.49
N LEU A 76 -7.91 -13.13 1.88
CA LEU A 76 -8.61 -14.31 2.39
C LEU A 76 -9.88 -14.60 1.56
N ASN A 77 -10.25 -15.87 1.47
CA ASN A 77 -11.55 -16.26 0.93
C ASN A 77 -12.55 -16.36 2.09
N LEU A 78 -13.55 -15.48 2.10
CA LEU A 78 -14.59 -15.41 3.12
C LEU A 78 -15.96 -15.46 2.42
N TYR A 79 -16.84 -16.34 2.89
CA TYR A 79 -18.20 -16.49 2.35
C TYR A 79 -18.28 -16.76 0.84
N GLY A 80 -17.25 -17.42 0.27
CA GLY A 80 -17.18 -17.73 -1.16
C GLY A 80 -16.65 -16.58 -2.03
N GLU A 81 -16.30 -15.44 -1.43
CA GLU A 81 -15.68 -14.31 -2.12
C GLU A 81 -14.24 -14.11 -1.67
N THR A 82 -13.38 -13.64 -2.59
CA THR A 82 -12.03 -13.17 -2.21
C THR A 82 -12.14 -11.76 -1.66
N TRP A 83 -11.65 -11.58 -0.43
CA TRP A 83 -11.48 -10.32 0.27
C TRP A 83 -10.01 -9.92 0.20
N SER A 84 -9.78 -8.71 -0.31
CA SER A 84 -8.45 -8.13 -0.43
C SER A 84 -7.91 -7.79 0.97
N SER A 85 -6.59 -7.75 1.15
CA SER A 85 -5.93 -7.53 2.44
C SER A 85 -6.32 -6.23 3.13
N ILE A 86 -6.60 -5.16 2.39
CA ILE A 86 -7.07 -3.89 2.97
C ILE A 86 -8.53 -3.94 3.46
N GLN A 87 -9.30 -4.97 3.05
CA GLN A 87 -10.70 -5.17 3.43
C GLN A 87 -10.85 -6.08 4.66
N LEU A 88 -9.79 -6.78 5.05
CA LEU A 88 -9.72 -7.66 6.21
C LEU A 88 -9.46 -6.86 7.49
#